data_AF-A0A650CLE5-F1
#
_entry.id   AF-A0A650CLE5-F1
#
_cell.length_a   1.000
_cell.length_b   1.000
_cell.length_c   1.000
_cell.angle_alpha   90.00
_cell.angle_beta   90.00
_cell.angle_gamma   90.00
#
_symmetry.space_group_name_H-M   'P 1'
#
loop_
_entity.id
_entity.type
_entity.pdbx_description
1 polymer ?
#
loop_
_entity_poly.entity_id
_entity_poly.type
_entity_poly.pdbx_seq_one_letter_code
_entity_poly.pdbx_strand_id
1 'polypeptide(L)'
;MEKEDKILVLRGIMGALSGVLSFILVNNEVIALLIPLIAYALSVGIVYGTIRGFNLTKWDLLGRGVSILLASWLLIFVILYNA
;
A
#
# COMPACT_ATOMS: atom_id res chain seq x y z
N MET A 1 -3.75 -0.98 19.73
CA MET A 1 -3.88 -1.46 18.34
C MET A 1 -3.30 -2.83 18.24
N GLU A 2 -4.10 -3.76 17.72
CA GLU A 2 -3.66 -5.11 17.43
C GLU A 2 -2.71 -5.11 16.23
N LYS A 3 -1.98 -6.21 16.03
CA LYS A 3 -1.07 -6.37 14.89
C LYS A 3 -1.81 -6.17 13.55
N GLU A 4 -3.06 -6.58 13.51
CA GLU A 4 -3.91 -6.56 12.32
C GLU A 4 -4.24 -5.13 11.91
N ASP A 5 -4.69 -4.31 12.86
CA ASP A 5 -4.93 -2.88 12.65
C ASP A 5 -3.68 -2.15 12.16
N LYS A 6 -2.52 -2.48 12.73
CA LYS A 6 -1.24 -1.87 12.34
C LYS A 6 -0.91 -2.16 10.87
N ILE A 7 -1.15 -3.40 10.41
CA ILE A 7 -0.93 -3.79 9.01
C ILE A 7 -1.90 -3.04 8.09
N LEU A 8 -3.18 -2.94 8.47
CA LEU A 8 -4.20 -2.25 7.68
C LEU A 8 -3.86 -0.75 7.54
N VAL A 9 -3.51 -0.09 8.65
CA VAL A 9 -3.13 1.33 8.66
C VAL A 9 -1.86 1.56 7.85
N LEU A 10 -0.82 0.74 8.04
CA LEU A 10 0.43 0.84 7.27
C LEU A 10 0.15 0.75 5.78
N ARG A 11 -0.60 -0.26 5.34
CA ARG A 11 -0.92 -0.47 3.93
C ARG A 11 -1.82 0.62 3.35
N GLY A 12 -2.72 1.18 4.16
CA GLY A 12 -3.51 2.36 3.77
C GLY A 12 -2.65 3.59 3.53
N ILE A 13 -1.70 3.89 4.43
CA ILE A 13 -0.76 5.01 4.26
C ILE A 13 0.12 4.80 3.02
N MET A 14 0.68 3.59 2.85
CA MET A 14 1.49 3.27 1.68
C MET A 14 0.70 3.37 0.38
N GLY A 15 -0.57 2.94 0.37
CA GLY A 15 -1.46 3.11 -0.77
C GLY A 15 -1.68 4.58 -1.11
N ALA A 16 -2.02 5.41 -0.11
CA ALA A 16 -2.21 6.84 -0.31
C ALA A 16 -0.95 7.52 -0.88
N LEU A 17 0.23 7.25 -0.31
CA LEU A 17 1.51 7.77 -0.80
C LEU A 17 1.80 7.30 -2.23
N SER A 18 1.50 6.04 -2.52
CA SER A 18 1.64 5.50 -3.88
C SER A 18 0.76 6.24 -4.87
N GLY A 19 -0.46 6.64 -4.48
CA GLY A 19 -1.37 7.39 -5.35
C GLY A 19 -0.80 8.76 -5.72
N VAL A 20 -0.27 9.47 -4.72
CA VAL A 20 0.43 10.75 -4.92
C VAL A 20 1.65 10.58 -5.83
N LEU A 21 2.50 9.59 -5.55
CA LEU A 21 3.71 9.33 -6.34
C LEU A 21 3.38 8.93 -7.78
N SER A 22 2.32 8.15 -7.98
CA SER A 22 1.84 7.77 -9.31
C SER A 22 1.48 8.99 -10.15
N PHE A 23 0.75 9.94 -9.56
CA PHE A 23 0.34 11.18 -10.22
C PHE A 23 1.54 12.07 -10.56
N ILE A 24 2.50 12.22 -9.65
CA ILE A 24 3.64 13.13 -9.83
C ILE A 24 4.69 12.56 -10.79
N LEU A 25 4.99 11.26 -10.69
CA LEU A 25 6.16 10.66 -11.35
C LEU A 25 5.84 10.04 -12.71
N VAL A 26 4.57 9.75 -12.99
CA VAL A 26 4.19 8.93 -14.16
C VAL A 26 3.12 9.63 -14.99
N ASN A 27 3.50 10.04 -16.20
CA ASN A 27 2.59 10.67 -17.17
C ASN A 27 1.65 9.68 -17.89
N ASN A 28 1.86 8.36 -17.70
CA ASN A 28 1.08 7.32 -18.34
C ASN A 28 0.29 6.51 -17.29
N GLU A 29 -1.03 6.51 -17.43
CA GLU A 29 -1.97 5.88 -16.50
C GLU A 29 -1.76 4.36 -16.35
N VAL A 30 -1.34 3.68 -17.40
CA VAL A 30 -1.09 2.23 -17.35
C VAL A 30 0.21 1.94 -16.59
N ILE A 31 1.24 2.77 -16.80
CA ILE A 31 2.53 2.63 -16.10
C ILE A 31 2.38 2.98 -14.62
N ALA A 32 1.44 3.85 -14.26
CA ALA A 32 1.13 4.21 -12.87
C ALA A 32 0.75 3.00 -12.01
N LEU A 33 0.22 1.92 -12.60
CA LEU A 33 -0.06 0.64 -11.92
C LEU A 33 1.19 -0.03 -11.33
N LEU A 34 2.40 0.30 -11.79
CA LEU A 34 3.63 -0.27 -11.25
C LEU A 34 3.96 0.27 -9.85
N ILE A 35 3.60 1.51 -9.56
CA ILE A 35 3.89 2.17 -8.28
C ILE A 35 3.24 1.44 -7.09
N PRO A 36 1.92 1.13 -7.07
CA PRO A 36 1.32 0.39 -5.95
C PRO A 36 1.84 -1.04 -5.84
N LEU A 37 2.29 -1.66 -6.93
CA LEU A 37 2.92 -2.99 -6.89
C LEU A 37 4.28 -2.95 -6.20
N ILE A 38 5.11 -1.94 -6.51
CA ILE A 38 6.38 -1.69 -5.83
C ILE A 38 6.12 -1.38 -4.35
N ALA A 39 5.14 -0.53 -4.05
CA ALA A 39 4.78 -0.20 -2.67
C ALA A 39 4.27 -1.42 -1.90
N TYR A 40 3.52 -2.32 -2.54
CA TYR A 40 3.13 -3.59 -1.93
C TYR A 40 4.35 -4.45 -1.58
N ALA A 41 5.30 -4.63 -2.50
CA ALA A 41 6.53 -5.36 -2.23
C ALA A 41 7.32 -4.76 -1.06
N LEU A 42 7.43 -3.43 -1.00
CA LEU A 42 8.02 -2.72 0.13
C LEU A 42 7.23 -2.93 1.43
N SER A 43 5.89 -2.94 1.36
CA SER A 43 5.02 -3.13 2.53
C SER A 43 5.27 -4.48 3.20
N VAL A 44 5.51 -5.54 2.42
CA VAL A 44 5.83 -6.87 2.92
C VAL A 44 7.13 -6.84 3.72
N GLY A 45 8.17 -6.19 3.19
CA GLY A 45 9.44 -6.01 3.87
C GLY A 45 9.30 -5.22 5.17
N ILE A 46 8.52 -4.13 5.16
CA ILE A 46 8.25 -3.32 6.35
C ILE A 46 7.49 -4.16 7.39
N VAL A 47 6.37 -4.80 7.03
CA VAL A 47 5.59 -5.65 7.96
C VAL A 47 6.47 -6.72 8.60
N TYR A 48 7.31 -7.40 7.80
CA TYR A 48 8.23 -8.42 8.30
C TYR A 48 9.26 -7.84 9.29
N GLY A 49 9.81 -6.65 9.00
CA GLY A 49 10.82 -6.00 9.84
C GLY A 49 10.26 -5.37 11.12
N THR A 50 9.09 -4.71 11.05
CA THR A 50 8.54 -3.93 12.19
C THR A 50 7.65 -4.75 13.12
N ILE A 51 7.01 -5.82 12.61
CA ILE A 51 6.05 -6.65 13.38
C ILE A 51 6.67 -8.01 13.77
N ARG A 52 8.00 -8.11 13.71
CA ARG A 52 8.80 -9.35 13.90
C ARG A 52 8.61 -10.06 15.25
N GLY A 53 8.01 -9.41 16.24
CA GLY A 53 7.71 -9.97 17.58
C GLY A 53 6.32 -10.61 17.72
N PHE A 54 5.47 -10.57 16.69
CA PHE A 54 4.17 -11.24 16.71
C PHE A 54 4.23 -12.54 15.91
N ASN A 55 3.44 -13.55 16.29
CA ASN A 55 3.19 -14.72 15.46
C ASN A 55 2.47 -14.28 14.16
N LEU A 56 3.26 -13.92 13.14
CA LEU A 56 2.77 -13.50 11.83
C LEU A 56 2.43 -14.73 10.99
N THR A 57 1.18 -14.81 10.56
CA THR A 57 0.77 -15.82 9.58
C THR A 57 1.13 -15.36 8.17
N LYS A 58 1.19 -16.30 7.22
CA LYS A 58 1.39 -15.98 5.79
C LYS A 58 0.33 -14.99 5.28
N TRP A 59 -0.91 -15.08 5.79
CA TRP A 59 -2.00 -14.17 5.43
C TRP A 59 -1.79 -12.76 5.98
N ASP A 60 -1.31 -12.62 7.22
CA ASP A 60 -0.99 -11.32 7.80
C ASP A 60 0.10 -10.59 7.00
N LEU A 61 1.08 -11.35 6.50
CA LEU A 61 2.18 -10.79 5.73
C LEU A 61 1.79 -10.45 4.28
N LEU A 62 1.13 -11.37 3.58
CA LEU A 62 0.88 -11.24 2.14
C LEU A 62 -0.49 -10.66 1.84
N GLY A 63 -1.56 -11.15 2.46
CA GLY A 63 -2.93 -10.82 2.05
C GLY A 63 -3.59 -9.68 2.80
N ARG A 64 -3.34 -9.56 4.10
CA ARG A 64 -4.08 -8.63 4.97
C ARG A 64 -3.85 -7.18 4.57
N GLY A 65 -4.90 -6.45 4.21
CA GLY A 65 -4.80 -5.03 3.84
C GLY A 65 -4.25 -4.74 2.44
N VAL A 66 -4.07 -5.75 1.57
CA VAL A 66 -3.72 -5.50 0.15
C VAL A 66 -4.82 -4.72 -0.56
N SER A 67 -6.07 -5.09 -0.33
CA SER A 67 -7.23 -4.37 -0.88
C SER A 67 -7.27 -2.92 -0.43
N ILE A 68 -6.89 -2.63 0.82
CA ILE A 68 -6.80 -1.27 1.35
C ILE A 68 -5.68 -0.48 0.65
N LEU A 69 -4.51 -1.09 0.45
CA LEU A 69 -3.41 -0.45 -0.29
C LEU A 69 -3.88 -0.04 -1.69
N LEU A 70 -4.48 -0.98 -2.43
CA LEU A 70 -4.94 -0.74 -3.80
C LEU A 70 -6.10 0.26 -3.86
N ALA A 71 -7.07 0.16 -2.95
CA ALA A 71 -8.20 1.08 -2.87
C ALA A 71 -7.73 2.51 -2.53
N SER A 72 -6.88 2.67 -1.52
CA SER A 72 -6.32 3.97 -1.15
C SER A 72 -5.48 4.58 -2.28
N TRP A 73 -4.65 3.78 -2.96
CA TRP A 73 -3.91 4.22 -4.14
C TRP A 73 -4.85 4.74 -5.22
N LEU A 74 -5.85 3.94 -5.60
CA LEU A 74 -6.76 4.29 -6.68
C LEU A 74 -7.56 5.56 -6.35
N LEU A 75 -8.10 5.66 -5.13
CA LEU A 75 -8.86 6.82 -4.70
C LEU A 75 -8.03 8.11 -4.76
N ILE A 76 -6.82 8.10 -4.20
CA ILE A 76 -5.95 9.28 -4.23
C ILE A 76 -5.53 9.62 -5.66
N PHE A 77 -5.16 8.62 -6.46
CA PHE A 77 -4.76 8.85 -7.85
C PHE A 77 -5.90 9.47 -8.67
N VAL A 78 -7.12 8.94 -8.55
CA VAL A 78 -8.30 9.48 -9.24
C VAL A 78 -8.65 10.88 -8.75
N ILE A 79 -8.61 11.15 -7.44
CA ILE A 79 -8.87 12.49 -6.89
C ILE A 79 -7.90 13.51 -7.48
N LEU A 80 -6.60 13.20 -7.50
CA LEU A 80 -5.58 14.10 -8.03
C LEU A 80 -5.67 14.30 -9.55
N TYR A 81 -6.05 13.26 -10.28
CA TYR A 81 -6.22 13.34 -11.72
C TYR A 81 -7.43 14.20 -12.14
N ASN A 82 -8.43 14.32 -11.27
CA ASN A 82 -9.64 15.12 -11.52
C ASN A 82 -9.65 16.47 -10.78
N ALA A 83 -8.55 16.84 -10.13
CA ALA A 83 -8.37 18.12 -9.43
C ALA A 83 -7.83 19.19 -10.38
#